data_AF-A0A660NZ42-F1
#
_entry.id   AF-A0A660NZ42-F1
#
_cell.length_a   1.000
_cell.length_b   1.000
_cell.length_c   1.000
_cell.angle_alpha   90.00
_cell.angle_beta   90.00
_cell.angle_gamma   90.00
#
_symmetry.space_group_name_H-M   'P 1'
#
loop_
_entity.id
_entity.type
_entity.pdbx_description
1 polymer ?
#
loop_
_entity_poly.entity_id
_entity_poly.type
_entity_poly.pdbx_seq_one_letter_code
_entity_poly.pdbx_strand_id
1 'polypeptide(L)'
;MKRLNRTYRIFIAVLMLFTISSFSIVAAENEHGTLVANHLKIPIYRTYRMYVKAYNKATQAYIAKGERIVLRYTSANEAVIEAKGNAFKSVGNGKTEVTLRISGAYPGTLDAFDPNNVLDEMKFTVEVNDQVDMVFPQFSISWGEDKATVLDRFLKNNAYINYTNSYWAMNPKISADSRKGLEILSTNNAEFPLIMLDFTSGDTELCALYLLSASWERVTTPQISEVYKLLIANGFLDRGTNTDTHCWQMYNPTSKTLATCGLMIVQGCGYCYVSLSYLADDPNPTAIKNTLLEQPKISWNFANGVLNIQAEQYVGEPLSIYSISGKCLQKTTIQPGNNIISSLTHQPFFIRVGNNAAIKVLP
;
A
#
# COMPACT_ATOMS: atom_id res chain seq x y z
N MET A 1 74.55 -13.49 -36.56
CA MET A 1 73.45 -14.30 -36.00
C MET A 1 73.39 -14.06 -34.51
N LYS A 2 72.25 -13.94 -33.83
CA LYS A 2 70.87 -13.69 -34.26
C LYS A 2 70.14 -13.40 -32.94
N ARG A 3 69.56 -12.19 -32.88
CA ARG A 3 68.25 -11.86 -32.28
C ARG A 3 67.71 -12.92 -31.32
N LEU A 4 67.97 -12.75 -30.02
CA LEU A 4 67.06 -13.24 -28.98
C LEU A 4 66.30 -12.03 -28.42
N ASN A 5 65.23 -11.71 -29.15
CA ASN A 5 63.94 -11.23 -28.68
C ASN A 5 63.87 -10.01 -27.77
N ARG A 6 64.06 -8.85 -28.42
CA ARG A 6 63.33 -7.58 -28.16
C ARG A 6 61.80 -7.79 -28.00
N THR A 7 61.28 -8.89 -28.54
CA THR A 7 59.91 -9.40 -28.42
C THR A 7 59.50 -9.74 -26.98
N TYR A 8 60.43 -10.15 -26.10
CA TYR A 8 60.08 -10.56 -24.73
C TYR A 8 59.84 -9.37 -23.80
N ARG A 9 60.56 -8.26 -24.02
CA ARG A 9 60.33 -7.00 -23.27
C ARG A 9 59.09 -6.24 -23.76
N ILE A 10 58.75 -6.37 -25.05
CA ILE A 10 57.49 -5.83 -25.60
C ILE A 10 56.30 -6.64 -25.07
N PHE A 11 56.42 -7.96 -24.90
CA PHE A 11 55.34 -8.77 -24.34
C PHE A 11 55.03 -8.44 -22.87
N ILE A 12 56.04 -8.12 -22.05
CA ILE A 12 55.83 -7.72 -20.65
C ILE A 12 55.28 -6.29 -20.53
N ALA A 13 55.69 -5.38 -21.42
CA ALA A 13 55.13 -4.03 -21.48
C ALA A 13 53.68 -4.02 -21.99
N VAL A 14 53.33 -4.90 -22.93
CA VAL A 14 51.94 -5.09 -23.40
C VAL A 14 51.10 -5.81 -22.34
N LEU A 15 51.65 -6.78 -21.58
CA LEU A 15 50.90 -7.42 -20.48
C LEU A 15 50.60 -6.46 -19.32
N MET A 16 51.46 -5.47 -19.05
CA MET A 16 51.17 -4.44 -18.03
C MET A 16 50.27 -3.30 -18.53
N LEU A 17 50.13 -3.12 -19.85
CA LEU A 17 49.21 -2.14 -20.45
C LEU A 17 47.78 -2.68 -20.64
N PHE A 18 47.56 -3.99 -20.49
CA PHE A 18 46.22 -4.60 -20.57
C PHE A 18 45.59 -4.96 -19.21
N THR A 19 46.24 -4.66 -18.08
CA THR A 19 45.64 -4.87 -16.74
C THR A 19 45.07 -3.60 -16.11
N ILE A 20 45.13 -2.46 -16.80
CA ILE A 20 44.54 -1.18 -16.31
C ILE A 20 43.14 -0.93 -16.90
N SER A 21 42.69 -1.71 -17.90
CA SER A 21 41.35 -1.55 -18.51
C SER A 21 40.29 -2.52 -17.98
N SER A 22 40.59 -3.35 -16.98
CA SER A 22 39.61 -4.26 -16.36
C SER A 22 39.07 -3.78 -15.00
N PHE A 23 39.59 -2.68 -14.45
CA PHE A 23 39.18 -2.16 -13.14
C PHE A 23 38.06 -1.11 -13.19
N SER A 24 37.48 -0.83 -14.37
CA SER A 24 36.44 0.19 -14.53
C SER A 24 35.07 -0.35 -14.96
N ILE A 25 34.86 -1.66 -15.04
CA ILE A 25 33.58 -2.23 -15.49
C ILE A 25 32.87 -3.06 -14.41
N VAL A 26 33.54 -3.43 -13.31
CA VAL A 26 32.88 -4.16 -12.20
C VAL A 26 32.38 -3.23 -11.08
N ALA A 27 32.68 -1.93 -11.14
CA ALA A 27 32.28 -0.97 -10.11
C ALA A 27 30.88 -0.33 -10.34
N ALA A 28 30.33 -0.36 -11.55
CA ALA A 28 29.13 0.40 -11.90
C ALA A 28 27.79 -0.35 -11.69
N GLU A 29 27.77 -1.69 -11.62
CA GLU A 29 26.51 -2.45 -11.53
C GLU A 29 25.85 -2.46 -10.13
N ASN A 30 26.44 -1.82 -9.12
CA ASN A 30 25.95 -1.86 -7.74
C ASN A 30 25.90 -0.50 -7.02
N GLU A 31 26.10 0.61 -7.73
CA GLU A 31 26.11 1.93 -7.11
C GLU A 31 24.71 2.36 -6.69
N HIS A 32 23.71 2.01 -7.51
CA HIS A 32 22.31 2.38 -7.34
C HIS A 32 21.37 1.18 -7.35
N GLY A 33 20.24 1.35 -6.68
CA GLY A 33 19.11 0.44 -6.77
C GLY A 33 18.51 0.40 -8.17
N THR A 34 17.66 -0.60 -8.39
CA THR A 34 16.92 -0.78 -9.64
C THR A 34 15.47 -0.38 -9.44
N LEU A 35 14.98 0.58 -10.24
CA LEU A 35 13.56 0.97 -10.23
C LEU A 35 12.71 0.00 -11.07
N VAL A 36 11.40 -0.06 -10.82
CA VAL A 36 10.48 -0.84 -11.65
C VAL A 36 10.40 -0.33 -13.09
N ALA A 37 10.61 0.97 -13.29
CA ALA A 37 10.75 1.59 -14.60
C ALA A 37 11.62 2.84 -14.53
N ASN A 38 12.36 3.12 -15.62
CA ASN A 38 13.14 4.36 -15.76
C ASN A 38 12.30 5.52 -16.34
N HIS A 39 11.13 5.21 -16.89
CA HIS A 39 10.19 6.17 -17.44
C HIS A 39 8.77 5.77 -17.06
N LEU A 40 8.04 6.68 -16.41
CA LEU A 40 6.63 6.54 -16.09
C LEU A 40 5.79 7.46 -16.96
N LYS A 41 4.69 6.92 -17.50
CA LYS A 41 3.60 7.71 -18.08
C LYS A 41 2.41 7.63 -17.15
N ILE A 42 1.91 8.77 -16.69
CA ILE A 42 0.82 8.82 -15.69
C ILE A 42 -0.22 9.90 -16.03
N PRO A 43 -1.46 9.77 -15.54
CA PRO A 43 -2.47 10.81 -15.70
C PRO A 43 -2.16 12.03 -14.83
N ILE A 44 -2.68 13.20 -15.21
CA ILE A 44 -2.70 14.40 -14.36
C ILE A 44 -3.55 14.19 -13.09
N TYR A 45 -3.20 14.87 -12.00
CA TYR A 45 -3.89 14.85 -10.70
C TYR A 45 -3.95 13.50 -9.99
N ARG A 46 -2.90 12.69 -10.14
CA ARG A 46 -2.75 11.40 -9.46
C ARG A 46 -1.51 11.39 -8.57
N THR A 47 -1.60 10.68 -7.46
CA THR A 47 -0.49 10.46 -6.54
C THR A 47 0.14 9.11 -6.83
N TYR A 48 1.45 9.09 -7.04
CA TYR A 48 2.21 7.90 -7.38
C TYR A 48 3.39 7.67 -6.43
N ARG A 49 3.84 6.42 -6.38
CA ARG A 49 5.09 5.98 -5.78
C ARG A 49 5.86 5.15 -6.79
N MET A 50 7.16 5.36 -6.87
CA MET A 50 8.06 4.50 -7.65
C MET A 50 8.49 3.31 -6.79
N TYR A 51 8.31 2.09 -7.29
CA TYR A 51 8.78 0.89 -6.60
C TYR A 51 10.24 0.59 -6.93
N VAL A 52 11.03 0.27 -5.91
CA VAL A 52 12.44 -0.15 -6.07
C VAL A 52 12.50 -1.68 -6.10
N LYS A 53 12.89 -2.27 -7.24
CA LYS A 53 13.01 -3.73 -7.45
C LYS A 53 14.27 -4.34 -6.81
N ALA A 54 15.29 -3.54 -6.57
CA ALA A 54 16.50 -4.00 -5.92
C ALA A 54 17.17 -2.83 -5.24
N TYR A 55 17.60 -3.00 -4.00
CA TYR A 55 18.39 -2.00 -3.30
C TYR A 55 19.87 -2.11 -3.67
N ASN A 56 20.60 -1.00 -3.66
CA ASN A 56 22.06 -1.03 -3.69
C ASN A 56 22.63 -1.69 -2.42
N LYS A 57 23.93 -2.00 -2.43
CA LYS A 57 24.60 -2.68 -1.30
C LYS A 57 24.49 -1.92 0.02
N ALA A 58 24.61 -0.59 -0.01
CA ALA A 58 24.54 0.25 1.17
C ALA A 58 23.16 0.16 1.85
N THR A 59 22.09 0.29 1.07
CA THR A 59 20.72 0.19 1.55
C THR A 59 20.41 -1.22 2.06
N GLN A 60 20.85 -2.27 1.36
CA GLN A 60 20.68 -3.66 1.83
C GLN A 60 21.37 -3.89 3.18
N ALA A 61 22.62 -3.46 3.32
CA ALA A 61 23.38 -3.60 4.56
C ALA A 61 22.74 -2.81 5.72
N TYR A 62 22.14 -1.65 5.42
CA TYR A 62 21.42 -0.85 6.42
C TYR A 62 20.17 -1.58 6.94
N ILE A 63 19.33 -2.10 6.05
CA ILE A 63 18.09 -2.82 6.41
C ILE A 63 18.41 -4.12 7.16
N ALA A 64 19.48 -4.83 6.76
CA ALA A 64 19.91 -6.08 7.39
C ALA A 64 20.29 -5.90 8.87
N LYS A 65 20.71 -4.70 9.30
CA LYS A 65 21.01 -4.39 10.71
C LYS A 65 19.77 -4.22 11.58
N GLY A 66 18.58 -4.23 11.01
CA GLY A 66 17.38 -3.92 11.77
C GLY A 66 16.91 -2.47 11.61
N GLU A 67 17.54 -1.67 10.76
CA GLU A 67 17.21 -0.26 10.62
C GLU A 67 16.03 -0.02 9.67
N ARG A 68 15.45 1.19 9.74
CA ARG A 68 14.33 1.61 8.90
C ARG A 68 14.80 2.63 7.87
N ILE A 69 14.32 2.48 6.64
CA ILE A 69 14.57 3.43 5.55
C ILE A 69 13.39 4.38 5.35
N VAL A 70 13.68 5.55 4.78
CA VAL A 70 12.70 6.58 4.40
C VAL A 70 12.96 7.00 2.96
N LEU A 71 11.89 7.07 2.16
CA LEU A 71 11.94 7.51 0.77
C LEU A 71 11.49 8.97 0.66
N ARG A 72 12.20 9.75 -0.17
CA ARG A 72 11.81 11.11 -0.53
C ARG A 72 11.95 11.35 -2.02
N TYR A 73 11.04 12.15 -2.56
CA TYR A 73 11.07 12.58 -3.95
C TYR A 73 11.47 14.04 -4.08
N THR A 74 12.15 14.38 -5.17
CA THR A 74 12.30 15.75 -5.68
C THR A 74 12.01 15.76 -7.17
N SER A 75 11.56 16.91 -7.68
CA SER A 75 11.26 17.11 -9.10
C SER A 75 12.13 18.21 -9.67
N ALA A 76 12.59 18.05 -10.91
CA ALA A 76 13.25 19.11 -11.66
C ALA A 76 12.26 20.20 -12.13
N ASN A 77 10.95 19.92 -12.11
CA ASN A 77 9.90 20.85 -12.49
C ASN A 77 8.63 20.62 -11.66
N GLU A 78 8.43 21.47 -10.66
CA GLU A 78 7.28 21.40 -9.75
C GLU A 78 5.94 21.77 -10.40
N ALA A 79 5.96 22.42 -11.58
CA ALA A 79 4.75 22.69 -12.36
C ALA A 79 4.19 21.44 -13.06
N VAL A 80 5.00 20.36 -13.19
CA VAL A 80 4.58 19.08 -13.77
C VAL A 80 4.37 18.05 -12.65
N ILE A 81 5.37 17.88 -11.77
CA ILE A 81 5.34 16.93 -10.65
C ILE A 81 5.66 17.65 -9.34
N GLU A 82 4.73 17.58 -8.39
CA GLU A 82 4.90 18.05 -7.01
C GLU A 82 5.37 16.90 -6.10
N ALA A 83 6.48 17.09 -5.37
CA ALA A 83 6.92 16.11 -4.37
C ALA A 83 6.01 16.14 -3.12
N LYS A 84 5.56 14.96 -2.67
CA LYS A 84 4.67 14.78 -1.50
C LYS A 84 5.32 13.86 -0.47
N GLY A 85 6.54 14.20 -0.04
CA GLY A 85 7.30 13.38 0.90
C GLY A 85 7.68 12.03 0.28
N ASN A 86 7.03 10.95 0.69
CA ASN A 86 7.26 9.59 0.20
C ASN A 86 6.42 9.20 -1.02
N ALA A 87 5.83 10.19 -1.69
CA ALA A 87 5.11 10.07 -2.94
C ALA A 87 5.36 11.32 -3.79
N PHE A 88 4.83 11.33 -5.01
CA PHE A 88 4.79 12.50 -5.86
C PHE A 88 3.42 12.60 -6.54
N LYS A 89 3.00 13.82 -6.85
CA LYS A 89 1.69 14.11 -7.45
C LYS A 89 1.87 14.77 -8.80
N SER A 90 1.15 14.31 -9.81
CA SER A 90 1.06 15.02 -11.09
C SER A 90 0.13 16.24 -10.95
N VAL A 91 0.63 17.41 -11.35
CA VAL A 91 -0.08 18.70 -11.21
C VAL A 91 -0.18 19.50 -12.50
N GLY A 92 0.60 19.15 -13.53
CA GLY A 92 0.52 19.74 -14.86
C GLY A 92 1.02 18.76 -15.93
N ASN A 93 0.54 18.92 -17.17
CA ASN A 93 1.00 18.12 -18.30
C ASN A 93 2.44 18.47 -18.68
N GLY A 94 3.19 17.48 -19.15
CA GLY A 94 4.58 17.66 -19.58
C GLY A 94 5.48 16.52 -19.12
N LYS A 95 6.78 16.72 -19.27
CA LYS A 95 7.79 15.71 -18.96
C LYS A 95 8.86 16.31 -18.06
N THR A 96 9.22 15.61 -17.00
CA THR A 96 10.23 16.07 -16.03
C THR A 96 11.04 14.90 -15.47
N GLU A 97 12.25 15.21 -15.00
CA GLU A 97 13.05 14.29 -14.20
C GLU A 97 12.59 14.34 -12.74
N VAL A 98 12.44 13.16 -12.14
CA VAL A 98 12.14 12.98 -10.72
C VAL A 98 13.26 12.16 -10.11
N THR A 99 13.69 12.56 -8.91
CA THR A 99 14.73 11.86 -8.16
C THR A 99 14.10 11.22 -6.92
N LEU A 100 14.29 9.90 -6.76
CA LEU A 100 13.99 9.15 -5.55
C LEU A 100 15.26 9.02 -4.71
N ARG A 101 15.21 9.50 -3.47
CA ARG A 101 16.28 9.36 -2.47
C ARG A 101 15.86 8.40 -1.37
N ILE A 102 16.76 7.51 -0.99
CA ILE A 102 16.62 6.61 0.15
C ILE A 102 17.58 7.08 1.24
N SER A 103 17.09 7.26 2.46
CA SER A 103 17.92 7.49 3.65
C SER A 103 17.52 6.57 4.79
N GLY A 104 18.38 6.50 5.82
CA GLY A 104 17.94 6.02 7.11
C GLY A 104 16.91 6.94 7.75
N ALA A 105 16.03 6.37 8.57
CA ALA A 105 15.15 7.17 9.42
C ALA A 105 16.00 7.96 10.45
N TYR A 106 15.63 9.21 10.72
CA TYR A 106 16.29 10.00 11.75
C TYR A 106 16.16 9.28 13.10
N PRO A 107 17.23 9.21 13.92
CA PRO A 107 17.20 8.47 15.19
C PRO A 107 16.01 8.87 16.08
N GLY A 108 15.30 7.87 16.60
CA GLY A 108 14.12 8.06 17.45
C GLY A 108 12.84 8.45 16.72
N THR A 109 12.86 8.54 15.38
CA THR A 109 11.66 8.80 14.56
C THR A 109 11.23 7.55 13.78
N LEU A 110 9.94 7.50 13.42
CA LEU A 110 9.42 6.40 12.61
C LEU A 110 9.58 6.63 11.11
N ASP A 111 9.57 7.88 10.65
CA ASP A 111 9.41 8.23 9.23
C ASP A 111 10.10 9.53 8.81
N ALA A 112 10.91 10.15 9.69
CA ALA A 112 11.64 11.36 9.35
C ALA A 112 12.88 11.02 8.51
N PHE A 113 13.05 11.74 7.41
CA PHE A 113 14.17 11.56 6.49
C PHE A 113 15.44 12.15 7.11
N ASP A 114 16.52 11.37 7.18
CA ASP A 114 17.82 11.88 7.62
C ASP A 114 18.67 12.36 6.43
N PRO A 115 18.87 13.68 6.23
CA PRO A 115 19.68 14.19 5.13
C PRO A 115 21.17 13.87 5.27
N ASN A 116 21.65 13.51 6.46
CA ASN A 116 23.05 13.17 6.70
C ASN A 116 23.34 11.67 6.51
N ASN A 117 22.31 10.86 6.25
CA ASN A 117 22.41 9.41 6.10
C ASN A 117 21.69 8.95 4.81
N VAL A 118 22.04 9.56 3.68
CA VAL A 118 21.54 9.17 2.35
C VAL A 118 22.26 7.88 1.92
N LEU A 119 21.47 6.87 1.58
CA LEU A 119 21.92 5.52 1.22
C LEU A 119 21.90 5.29 -0.30
N ASP A 120 21.00 5.97 -1.01
CA ASP A 120 20.86 5.85 -2.45
C ASP A 120 20.11 7.05 -3.07
N GLU A 121 20.35 7.30 -4.35
CA GLU A 121 19.66 8.28 -5.17
C GLU A 121 19.46 7.73 -6.59
N MET A 122 18.20 7.66 -7.03
CA MET A 122 17.83 7.12 -8.34
C MET A 122 16.98 8.13 -9.10
N LYS A 123 17.36 8.40 -10.35
CA LYS A 123 16.65 9.31 -11.25
C LYS A 123 15.77 8.54 -12.22
N PHE A 124 14.60 9.07 -12.51
CA PHE A 124 13.68 8.55 -13.51
C PHE A 124 12.90 9.69 -14.14
N THR A 125 12.33 9.41 -15.31
CA THR A 125 11.52 10.37 -16.04
C THR A 125 10.05 10.13 -15.77
N VAL A 126 9.28 11.21 -15.60
CA VAL A 126 7.81 11.17 -15.55
C VAL A 126 7.24 12.03 -16.67
N GLU A 127 6.35 11.44 -17.46
CA GLU A 127 5.54 12.08 -18.50
C GLU A 127 4.08 12.09 -18.03
N VAL A 128 3.51 13.29 -17.88
CA VAL A 128 2.14 13.52 -17.44
C VAL A 128 1.30 13.93 -18.63
N ASN A 129 0.21 13.19 -18.86
CA ASN A 129 -0.78 13.45 -19.90
C ASN A 129 -2.20 13.51 -19.29
N ASP A 130 -3.16 14.09 -20.00
CA ASP A 130 -4.55 14.18 -19.53
C ASP A 130 -5.21 12.81 -19.34
N GLN A 131 -4.92 11.88 -20.25
CA GLN A 131 -5.42 10.51 -20.22
C GLN A 131 -4.26 9.55 -20.44
N VAL A 132 -4.14 8.58 -19.53
CA VAL A 132 -3.22 7.46 -19.64
C VAL A 132 -3.96 6.20 -19.24
N ASP A 133 -4.05 5.25 -20.17
CA ASP A 133 -4.70 3.97 -19.93
C ASP A 133 -4.03 3.24 -18.76
N MET A 134 -4.85 2.64 -17.90
CA MET A 134 -4.34 1.77 -16.85
C MET A 134 -4.14 0.38 -17.45
N VAL A 135 -2.89 -0.10 -17.48
CA VAL A 135 -2.61 -1.47 -17.90
C VAL A 135 -2.80 -2.36 -16.68
N PHE A 136 -3.90 -3.09 -16.58
CA PHE A 136 -4.08 -4.05 -15.49
C PHE A 136 -3.37 -5.38 -15.83
N PRO A 137 -2.55 -5.95 -14.91
CA PRO A 137 -1.92 -7.24 -15.13
C PRO A 137 -2.96 -8.31 -15.47
N GLN A 138 -2.71 -9.06 -16.55
CA GLN A 138 -3.62 -10.11 -17.00
C GLN A 138 -3.27 -11.43 -16.32
N PHE A 139 -4.22 -11.99 -15.58
CA PHE A 139 -4.07 -13.29 -14.95
C PHE A 139 -5.39 -14.06 -14.98
N SER A 140 -5.30 -15.37 -14.97
CA SER A 140 -6.44 -16.26 -14.78
C SER A 140 -6.40 -16.83 -13.37
N ILE A 141 -7.53 -16.76 -12.68
CA ILE A 141 -7.67 -17.28 -11.32
C ILE A 141 -8.32 -18.65 -11.39
N SER A 142 -7.63 -19.64 -10.82
CA SER A 142 -8.18 -20.96 -10.56
C SER A 142 -7.93 -21.28 -9.09
N TRP A 143 -8.91 -20.95 -8.25
CA TRP A 143 -8.81 -21.17 -6.81
C TRP A 143 -8.70 -22.66 -6.49
N GLY A 144 -7.87 -23.01 -5.51
CA GLY A 144 -7.61 -24.40 -5.17
C GLY A 144 -6.61 -25.10 -6.09
N GLU A 145 -6.10 -24.43 -7.13
CA GLU A 145 -5.11 -25.03 -8.02
C GLU A 145 -3.73 -25.13 -7.35
N ASP A 146 -2.99 -26.17 -7.70
CA ASP A 146 -1.72 -26.46 -7.09
C ASP A 146 -0.65 -25.42 -7.43
N LYS A 147 0.25 -25.20 -6.47
CA LYS A 147 1.33 -24.21 -6.58
C LYS A 147 2.18 -24.35 -7.85
N ALA A 148 2.54 -25.57 -8.25
CA ALA A 148 3.41 -25.76 -9.40
C ALA A 148 2.71 -25.36 -10.70
N THR A 149 1.45 -25.77 -10.87
CA THR A 149 0.63 -25.40 -12.03
C THR A 149 0.37 -23.90 -12.09
N VAL A 150 0.06 -23.27 -10.95
CA VAL A 150 -0.14 -21.82 -10.88
C VAL A 150 1.14 -21.09 -11.30
N LEU A 151 2.30 -21.45 -10.72
CA LEU A 151 3.58 -20.81 -11.04
C LEU A 151 3.99 -21.02 -12.50
N ASP A 152 3.83 -22.23 -13.05
CA ASP A 152 4.10 -22.48 -14.47
C ASP A 152 3.29 -21.53 -15.35
N ARG A 153 1.97 -21.42 -15.11
CA ARG A 153 1.08 -20.55 -15.89
C ARG A 153 1.47 -19.07 -15.81
N PHE A 154 1.82 -18.56 -14.63
CA PHE A 154 2.21 -17.16 -14.47
C PHE A 154 3.58 -16.86 -15.13
N LEU A 155 4.54 -17.77 -14.99
CA LEU A 155 5.88 -17.60 -15.55
C LEU A 155 5.93 -17.88 -17.06
N LYS A 156 4.94 -18.61 -17.58
CA LYS A 156 4.79 -18.88 -19.01
C LYS A 156 4.69 -17.58 -19.80
N ASN A 157 5.42 -17.51 -20.91
CA ASN A 157 5.49 -16.35 -21.82
C ASN A 157 6.16 -15.10 -21.24
N ASN A 158 6.86 -15.18 -20.09
CA ASN A 158 7.58 -14.06 -19.46
C ASN A 158 6.71 -12.83 -19.13
N ALA A 159 5.40 -12.99 -19.01
CA ALA A 159 4.51 -11.93 -18.54
C ALA A 159 4.79 -11.57 -17.07
N TYR A 160 5.24 -12.55 -16.29
CA TYR A 160 5.69 -12.38 -14.92
C TYR A 160 7.10 -12.96 -14.75
N ILE A 161 7.86 -12.37 -13.83
CA ILE A 161 9.22 -12.82 -13.50
C ILE A 161 9.24 -13.27 -12.04
N ASN A 162 9.82 -14.44 -11.77
CA ASN A 162 10.04 -14.90 -10.40
C ASN A 162 10.88 -13.87 -9.64
N TYR A 163 10.33 -13.38 -8.52
CA TYR A 163 10.88 -12.29 -7.76
C TYR A 163 10.89 -12.58 -6.24
N THR A 164 10.48 -13.78 -5.82
CA THR A 164 10.33 -14.18 -4.42
C THR A 164 11.62 -13.99 -3.63
N ASN A 165 12.74 -14.54 -4.11
CA ASN A 165 14.04 -14.43 -3.43
C ASN A 165 14.54 -12.99 -3.34
N SER A 166 14.42 -12.23 -4.42
CA SER A 166 14.82 -10.82 -4.45
C SER A 166 13.96 -9.96 -3.52
N TYR A 167 12.64 -10.20 -3.48
CA TYR A 167 11.73 -9.54 -2.55
C TYR A 167 12.12 -9.82 -1.09
N TRP A 168 12.39 -11.08 -0.74
CA TRP A 168 12.78 -11.43 0.62
C TRP A 168 14.17 -10.93 1.01
N ALA A 169 15.10 -10.83 0.07
CA ALA A 169 16.41 -10.20 0.29
C ALA A 169 16.28 -8.71 0.67
N MET A 170 15.27 -8.03 0.13
CA MET A 170 14.94 -6.65 0.51
C MET A 170 14.17 -6.54 1.82
N ASN A 171 13.60 -7.63 2.32
CA ASN A 171 12.79 -7.67 3.55
C ASN A 171 13.31 -8.72 4.56
N PRO A 172 14.58 -8.63 4.99
CA PRO A 172 15.23 -9.68 5.78
C PRO A 172 14.61 -9.91 7.17
N LYS A 173 13.85 -8.94 7.69
CA LYS A 173 13.19 -9.01 9.00
C LYS A 173 11.97 -9.91 9.05
N ILE A 174 11.38 -10.25 7.90
CA ILE A 174 10.21 -11.14 7.85
C ILE A 174 10.72 -12.56 8.11
N SER A 175 10.18 -13.26 9.11
CA SER A 175 10.64 -14.61 9.47
C SER A 175 10.36 -15.62 8.35
N ALA A 176 11.10 -16.73 8.31
CA ALA A 176 10.84 -17.80 7.34
C ALA A 176 9.41 -18.35 7.47
N ASP A 177 8.88 -18.44 8.70
CA ASP A 177 7.51 -18.90 8.93
C ASP A 177 6.47 -17.94 8.35
N SER A 178 6.68 -16.62 8.45
CA SER A 178 5.78 -15.62 7.83
C SER A 178 5.89 -15.55 6.30
N ARG A 179 6.88 -16.22 5.69
CA ARG A 179 7.05 -16.31 4.23
C ARG A 179 6.43 -17.59 3.65
N LYS A 180 6.08 -18.57 4.48
CA LYS A 180 5.47 -19.83 4.04
C LYS A 180 4.17 -19.54 3.27
N GLY A 181 3.95 -20.26 2.18
CA GLY A 181 2.81 -20.05 1.31
C GLY A 181 2.87 -18.82 0.42
N LEU A 182 3.91 -17.97 0.49
CA LEU A 182 3.97 -16.72 -0.28
C LEU A 182 4.95 -16.79 -1.44
N GLU A 183 4.46 -16.53 -2.65
CA GLU A 183 5.27 -16.35 -3.86
C GLU A 183 5.08 -14.93 -4.41
N ILE A 184 6.18 -14.28 -4.78
CA ILE A 184 6.15 -12.91 -5.29
C ILE A 184 6.69 -12.89 -6.71
N LEU A 185 5.87 -12.35 -7.62
CA LEU A 185 6.23 -12.21 -9.02
C LEU A 185 6.25 -10.72 -9.40
N SER A 186 7.24 -10.32 -10.17
CA SER A 186 7.28 -9.00 -10.81
C SER A 186 6.39 -9.02 -12.05
N THR A 187 5.55 -8.00 -12.22
CA THR A 187 4.63 -7.86 -13.37
C THR A 187 5.25 -7.09 -14.55
N ASN A 188 6.45 -6.51 -14.36
CA ASN A 188 7.08 -5.54 -15.27
C ASN A 188 6.20 -4.32 -15.59
N ASN A 189 5.18 -4.06 -14.78
CA ASN A 189 4.27 -2.96 -14.91
C ASN A 189 4.48 -2.01 -13.73
N ALA A 190 4.85 -0.77 -14.02
CA ALA A 190 5.12 0.21 -12.97
C ALA A 190 3.89 0.64 -12.17
N GLU A 191 2.68 0.53 -12.74
CA GLU A 191 1.44 0.79 -11.99
C GLU A 191 1.13 -0.32 -11.00
N PHE A 192 1.50 -1.56 -11.33
CA PHE A 192 1.26 -2.75 -10.50
C PHE A 192 2.54 -3.56 -10.30
N PRO A 193 3.58 -3.04 -9.64
CA PRO A 193 4.97 -3.54 -9.71
C PRO A 193 5.16 -5.03 -9.37
N LEU A 194 4.33 -5.57 -8.49
CA LEU A 194 4.38 -6.98 -8.11
C LEU A 194 2.98 -7.53 -7.86
N ILE A 195 2.89 -8.85 -8.00
CA ILE A 195 1.81 -9.68 -7.51
C ILE A 195 2.38 -10.64 -6.47
N MET A 196 1.71 -10.74 -5.33
CA MET A 196 1.95 -11.77 -4.33
C MET A 196 0.85 -12.81 -4.44
N LEU A 197 1.23 -14.08 -4.54
CA LEU A 197 0.36 -15.24 -4.53
C LEU A 197 0.44 -15.87 -3.15
N ASP A 198 -0.71 -16.16 -2.56
CA ASP A 198 -0.84 -16.77 -1.25
C ASP A 198 -1.45 -18.17 -1.40
N PHE A 199 -0.73 -19.15 -0.88
CA PHE A 199 -1.08 -20.56 -0.88
C PHE A 199 -1.44 -20.98 0.54
N THR A 200 -2.39 -21.91 0.66
CA THR A 200 -2.79 -22.47 1.96
C THR A 200 -1.58 -22.96 2.76
N SER A 201 -1.71 -23.06 4.09
CA SER A 201 -0.61 -23.33 5.03
C SER A 201 0.24 -24.60 4.78
N GLY A 202 -0.17 -25.47 3.84
CA GLY A 202 0.64 -26.60 3.34
C GLY A 202 1.41 -26.31 2.05
N ASP A 203 1.45 -25.07 1.58
CA ASP A 203 1.98 -24.63 0.27
C ASP A 203 1.31 -25.29 -0.94
N THR A 204 0.09 -25.81 -0.76
CA THR A 204 -0.52 -26.69 -1.76
C THR A 204 -1.39 -25.92 -2.75
N GLU A 205 -2.27 -25.05 -2.27
CA GLU A 205 -3.41 -24.56 -3.08
C GLU A 205 -3.52 -23.04 -3.04
N LEU A 206 -3.71 -22.40 -4.20
CA LEU A 206 -3.88 -20.95 -4.30
C LEU A 206 -5.18 -20.51 -3.62
N CYS A 207 -5.10 -19.62 -2.63
CA CYS A 207 -6.26 -19.11 -1.89
C CYS A 207 -6.44 -17.59 -2.01
N ALA A 208 -5.37 -16.83 -2.27
CA ALA A 208 -5.45 -15.39 -2.52
C ALA A 208 -4.31 -14.88 -3.41
N LEU A 209 -4.50 -13.68 -3.94
CA LEU A 209 -3.46 -12.89 -4.56
C LEU A 209 -3.59 -11.41 -4.18
N TYR A 210 -2.47 -10.70 -4.22
CA TYR A 210 -2.37 -9.28 -3.87
C TYR A 210 -1.53 -8.56 -4.91
N LEU A 211 -2.11 -7.57 -5.57
CA LEU A 211 -1.43 -6.67 -6.49
C LEU A 211 -1.05 -5.39 -5.76
N LEU A 212 0.24 -5.12 -5.64
CA LEU A 212 0.72 -3.83 -5.14
C LEU A 212 0.41 -2.78 -6.20
N SER A 213 -0.16 -1.63 -5.81
CA SER A 213 -0.42 -0.53 -6.74
C SER A 213 0.41 0.71 -6.40
N ALA A 214 1.01 1.30 -7.43
CA ALA A 214 1.78 2.52 -7.33
C ALA A 214 0.93 3.78 -7.10
N SER A 215 -0.37 3.75 -7.45
CA SER A 215 -1.27 4.90 -7.33
C SER A 215 -2.49 4.60 -6.47
N TRP A 216 -2.75 5.50 -5.53
CA TRP A 216 -3.90 5.43 -4.64
C TRP A 216 -5.21 5.55 -5.41
N GLU A 217 -5.30 6.59 -6.23
CA GLU A 217 -6.55 7.01 -6.86
C GLU A 217 -6.98 6.09 -8.01
N ARG A 218 -6.09 5.25 -8.54
CA ARG A 218 -6.44 4.16 -9.47
C ARG A 218 -7.23 3.04 -8.78
N VAL A 219 -7.09 2.89 -7.46
CA VAL A 219 -7.56 1.72 -6.71
C VAL A 219 -8.72 2.03 -5.76
N THR A 220 -8.65 3.11 -4.99
CA THR A 220 -9.49 3.26 -3.78
C THR A 220 -10.63 4.26 -3.91
N THR A 221 -10.72 5.04 -4.98
CA THR A 221 -11.77 6.07 -5.14
C THR A 221 -12.80 5.61 -6.17
N PRO A 222 -13.94 5.01 -5.77
CA PRO A 222 -14.87 4.34 -6.69
C PRO A 222 -15.28 5.16 -7.92
N GLN A 223 -15.46 6.48 -7.76
CA GLN A 223 -15.89 7.37 -8.84
C GLN A 223 -14.85 7.50 -9.97
N ILE A 224 -13.56 7.34 -9.65
CA ILE A 224 -12.44 7.58 -10.57
C ILE A 224 -11.49 6.39 -10.69
N SER A 225 -11.73 5.30 -9.93
CA SER A 225 -10.90 4.10 -9.91
C SER A 225 -11.16 3.26 -11.14
N GLU A 226 -10.11 3.06 -11.92
CA GLU A 226 -10.10 2.20 -13.08
C GLU A 226 -10.20 0.71 -12.67
N VAL A 227 -9.65 0.34 -11.50
CA VAL A 227 -9.81 -1.01 -10.92
C VAL A 227 -11.27 -1.28 -10.58
N TYR A 228 -11.96 -0.34 -9.94
CA TYR A 228 -13.40 -0.47 -9.64
C TYR A 228 -14.21 -0.74 -10.92
N LYS A 229 -13.99 0.07 -11.96
CA LYS A 229 -14.68 -0.07 -13.26
C LYS A 229 -14.37 -1.42 -13.92
N LEU A 230 -13.11 -1.85 -13.86
CA LEU A 230 -12.68 -3.14 -14.39
C LEU A 230 -13.38 -4.30 -13.67
N LEU A 231 -13.47 -4.27 -12.34
CA LEU A 231 -14.12 -5.32 -11.57
C LEU A 231 -15.63 -5.38 -11.86
N ILE A 232 -16.32 -4.24 -11.93
CA ILE A 232 -17.74 -4.18 -12.36
C ILE A 232 -17.91 -4.81 -13.75
N ALA A 233 -17.07 -4.45 -14.72
CA ALA A 233 -17.12 -5.01 -16.08
C ALA A 233 -16.90 -6.53 -16.13
N ASN A 234 -16.23 -7.09 -15.11
CA ASN A 234 -15.98 -8.52 -14.95
C ASN A 234 -16.99 -9.20 -14.00
N GLY A 235 -18.16 -8.59 -13.76
CA GLY A 235 -19.26 -9.21 -13.02
C GLY A 235 -19.11 -9.19 -11.50
N PHE A 236 -18.20 -8.38 -10.96
CA PHE A 236 -18.15 -8.14 -9.52
C PHE A 236 -19.28 -7.22 -9.07
N LEU A 237 -19.90 -7.55 -7.96
CA LEU A 237 -20.95 -6.79 -7.30
C LEU A 237 -20.34 -5.96 -6.17
N ASP A 238 -20.58 -4.66 -6.17
CA ASP A 238 -20.10 -3.75 -5.12
C ASP A 238 -20.77 -4.06 -3.78
N ARG A 239 -19.95 -4.20 -2.74
CA ARG A 239 -20.36 -4.48 -1.36
C ARG A 239 -20.19 -3.28 -0.43
N GLY A 240 -19.64 -2.18 -0.94
CA GLY A 240 -19.27 -1.03 -0.13
C GLY A 240 -18.06 -1.31 0.75
N THR A 241 -17.99 -0.63 1.89
CA THR A 241 -16.86 -0.70 2.81
C THR A 241 -17.18 -1.65 3.96
N ASN A 242 -16.28 -2.61 4.21
CA ASN A 242 -16.36 -3.46 5.39
C ASN A 242 -16.18 -2.64 6.66
N THR A 243 -17.09 -2.77 7.62
CA THR A 243 -17.12 -1.94 8.82
C THR A 243 -15.97 -2.20 9.79
N ASP A 244 -15.38 -3.40 9.76
CA ASP A 244 -14.36 -3.82 10.70
C ASP A 244 -12.96 -3.49 10.18
N THR A 245 -12.75 -3.67 8.88
CA THR A 245 -11.46 -3.45 8.22
C THR A 245 -11.36 -2.09 7.53
N HIS A 246 -12.49 -1.38 7.39
CA HIS A 246 -12.61 -0.15 6.60
C HIS A 246 -12.11 -0.26 5.16
N CYS A 247 -12.00 -1.49 4.64
CA CYS A 247 -11.58 -1.77 3.28
C CYS A 247 -12.81 -1.89 2.37
N TRP A 248 -12.71 -1.33 1.18
CA TRP A 248 -13.72 -1.52 0.15
C TRP A 248 -13.73 -2.98 -0.33
N GLN A 249 -14.91 -3.50 -0.65
CA GLN A 249 -15.12 -4.88 -1.08
C GLN A 249 -16.02 -4.97 -2.31
N MET A 250 -15.72 -5.94 -3.17
CA MET A 250 -16.65 -6.43 -4.18
C MET A 250 -16.62 -7.94 -4.24
N TYR A 251 -17.64 -8.54 -4.82
CA TYR A 251 -17.69 -9.99 -4.95
C TYR A 251 -18.22 -10.47 -6.29
N ASN A 252 -17.55 -11.44 -6.88
CA ASN A 252 -18.02 -12.14 -8.07
C ASN A 252 -18.68 -13.48 -7.67
N PRO A 253 -20.00 -13.63 -7.83
CA PRO A 253 -20.71 -14.84 -7.43
C PRO A 253 -20.46 -16.04 -8.34
N THR A 254 -20.00 -15.82 -9.57
CA THR A 254 -19.66 -16.87 -10.53
C THR A 254 -18.31 -17.50 -10.19
N SER A 255 -17.29 -16.66 -9.99
CA SER A 255 -15.94 -17.13 -9.67
C SER A 255 -15.67 -17.27 -8.17
N LYS A 256 -16.67 -17.01 -7.31
CA LYS A 256 -16.55 -17.06 -5.83
C LYS A 256 -15.36 -16.27 -5.32
N THR A 257 -15.20 -15.05 -5.84
CA THR A 257 -14.01 -14.22 -5.60
C THR A 257 -14.38 -12.95 -4.87
N LEU A 258 -13.79 -12.72 -3.70
CA LEU A 258 -13.82 -11.45 -2.99
C LEU A 258 -12.66 -10.58 -3.48
N ALA A 259 -12.99 -9.39 -3.99
CA ALA A 259 -12.04 -8.33 -4.22
C ALA A 259 -12.03 -7.37 -3.04
N THR A 260 -10.86 -6.95 -2.57
CA THR A 260 -10.74 -5.88 -1.57
C THR A 260 -9.53 -5.01 -1.84
N CYS A 261 -9.62 -3.74 -1.43
CA CYS A 261 -8.50 -2.80 -1.53
C CYS A 261 -8.15 -2.26 -0.15
N GLY A 262 -6.85 -2.17 0.12
CA GLY A 262 -6.35 -1.69 1.41
C GLY A 262 -4.97 -1.06 1.31
N LEU A 263 -4.42 -0.77 2.49
CA LEU A 263 -3.08 -0.21 2.68
C LEU A 263 -2.10 -1.29 3.12
N MET A 264 -0.91 -1.30 2.53
CA MET A 264 0.21 -2.10 3.02
C MET A 264 1.48 -1.27 3.10
N ILE A 265 2.33 -1.55 4.09
CA ILE A 265 3.62 -0.87 4.24
C ILE A 265 4.69 -1.65 3.48
N VAL A 266 5.24 -1.05 2.44
CA VAL A 266 6.28 -1.60 1.57
C VAL A 266 7.36 -0.53 1.39
N GLN A 267 8.63 -0.89 1.57
CA GLN A 267 9.76 0.05 1.46
C GLN A 267 9.65 1.27 2.38
N GLY A 268 9.12 1.07 3.60
CA GLY A 268 8.88 2.15 4.57
C GLY A 268 7.75 3.12 4.20
N CYS A 269 6.98 2.82 3.14
CA CYS A 269 5.91 3.67 2.61
C CYS A 269 4.57 2.92 2.56
N GLY A 270 3.46 3.64 2.69
CA GLY A 270 2.13 3.08 2.44
C GLY A 270 1.84 2.96 0.95
N TYR A 271 1.59 1.75 0.48
CA TYR A 271 1.09 1.44 -0.86
C TYR A 271 -0.36 0.95 -0.77
N CYS A 272 -1.13 1.18 -1.84
CA CYS A 272 -2.38 0.46 -2.02
C CYS A 272 -2.10 -0.97 -2.49
N TYR A 273 -3.03 -1.86 -2.18
CA TYR A 273 -3.11 -3.13 -2.87
C TYR A 273 -4.53 -3.43 -3.34
N VAL A 274 -4.63 -4.27 -4.37
CA VAL A 274 -5.86 -4.96 -4.77
C VAL A 274 -5.68 -6.42 -4.42
N SER A 275 -6.51 -6.94 -3.52
CA SER A 275 -6.54 -8.35 -3.17
C SER A 275 -7.71 -9.03 -3.87
N LEU A 276 -7.46 -10.23 -4.39
CA LEU A 276 -8.49 -11.15 -4.83
C LEU A 276 -8.31 -12.43 -4.03
N SER A 277 -9.38 -12.93 -3.42
CA SER A 277 -9.33 -14.12 -2.57
C SER A 277 -10.53 -15.03 -2.83
N TYR A 278 -10.32 -16.33 -2.68
CA TYR A 278 -11.41 -17.29 -2.74
C TYR A 278 -12.33 -17.13 -1.53
N LEU A 279 -13.62 -17.04 -1.80
CA LEU A 279 -14.66 -16.98 -0.78
C LEU A 279 -15.84 -17.82 -1.26
N ALA A 280 -15.84 -19.10 -0.87
CA ALA A 280 -16.72 -20.15 -1.41
C ALA A 280 -18.21 -19.80 -1.29
N ASP A 281 -18.61 -19.39 -0.09
CA ASP A 281 -19.93 -18.86 0.17
C ASP A 281 -19.83 -17.35 0.20
N ASP A 282 -20.80 -16.67 -0.41
CA ASP A 282 -20.97 -15.24 -0.24
C ASP A 282 -21.53 -15.00 1.18
N PRO A 283 -20.74 -14.57 2.19
CA PRO A 283 -21.35 -13.98 3.35
C PRO A 283 -21.90 -12.65 2.85
N ASN A 284 -23.20 -12.61 2.56
CA ASN A 284 -23.87 -11.40 2.11
C ASN A 284 -23.52 -10.29 3.11
N PRO A 285 -22.69 -9.29 2.76
CA PRO A 285 -22.40 -8.20 3.70
C PRO A 285 -23.64 -7.34 3.90
N THR A 286 -24.65 -7.48 3.04
CA THR A 286 -25.92 -6.80 3.17
C THR A 286 -26.81 -7.46 4.22
N ALA A 287 -26.46 -7.22 5.48
CA ALA A 287 -27.46 -7.03 6.52
C ALA A 287 -27.14 -5.84 7.43
N ILE A 288 -26.44 -4.81 6.93
CA ILE A 288 -26.75 -3.45 7.33
C ILE A 288 -26.88 -2.66 6.02
N LYS A 289 -28.11 -2.63 5.47
CA LYS A 289 -28.55 -1.49 4.63
C LYS A 289 -27.90 -0.25 5.21
N ASN A 290 -27.41 0.67 4.38
CA ASN A 290 -27.11 2.08 4.73
C ASN A 290 -28.10 2.63 5.77
N THR A 291 -27.92 2.26 7.02
CA THR A 291 -28.40 2.97 8.16
C THR A 291 -27.17 3.81 8.39
N LEU A 292 -27.12 4.93 7.67
CA LEU A 292 -26.87 6.17 8.37
C LEU A 292 -27.66 6.00 9.66
N LEU A 293 -26.97 5.63 10.74
CA LEU A 293 -27.64 5.44 12.02
C LEU A 293 -28.39 6.75 12.21
N GLU A 294 -29.71 6.68 12.31
CA GLU A 294 -30.49 7.90 12.31
C GLU A 294 -30.00 8.75 13.47
N GLN A 295 -29.92 10.07 13.26
CA GLN A 295 -29.69 10.97 14.38
C GLN A 295 -30.82 10.71 15.37
N PRO A 296 -30.52 10.33 16.62
CA PRO A 296 -31.58 10.04 17.57
C PRO A 296 -32.39 11.31 17.78
N LYS A 297 -33.72 11.22 17.68
CA LYS A 297 -34.65 12.37 17.77
C LYS A 297 -34.83 12.85 19.22
N ILE A 298 -33.75 13.16 19.90
CA ILE A 298 -33.76 13.53 21.33
C ILE A 298 -33.59 15.03 21.49
N SER A 299 -34.21 15.60 22.52
CA SER A 299 -33.87 16.94 23.03
C SER A 299 -32.95 16.78 24.23
N TRP A 300 -31.91 17.63 24.29
CA TRP A 300 -30.96 17.58 25.39
C TRP A 300 -30.51 18.99 25.76
N ASN A 301 -30.13 19.15 27.03
CA ASN A 301 -29.49 20.35 27.56
C ASN A 301 -28.33 19.92 28.46
N PHE A 302 -27.20 20.61 28.34
CA PHE A 302 -26.04 20.39 29.18
C PHE A 302 -25.67 21.69 29.89
N ALA A 303 -25.66 21.67 31.23
CA ALA A 303 -25.24 22.80 32.03
C ALA A 303 -24.57 22.31 33.33
N ASN A 304 -23.46 22.93 33.71
CA ASN A 304 -22.77 22.67 34.98
C ASN A 304 -22.45 21.19 35.24
N GLY A 305 -22.01 20.45 34.20
CA GLY A 305 -21.68 19.02 34.33
C GLY A 305 -22.90 18.09 34.44
N VAL A 306 -24.11 18.61 34.22
CA VAL A 306 -25.36 17.87 34.23
C VAL A 306 -25.97 17.89 32.83
N LEU A 307 -26.19 16.70 32.29
CA LEU A 307 -26.87 16.46 31.03
C LEU A 307 -28.30 16.00 31.31
N ASN A 308 -29.27 16.72 30.77
CA ASN A 308 -30.68 16.32 30.78
C ASN A 308 -31.09 15.90 29.36
N ILE A 309 -31.64 14.70 29.22
CA ILE A 309 -32.08 14.14 27.94
C ILE A 309 -33.55 13.77 28.01
N GLN A 310 -34.32 14.21 27.02
CA GLN A 310 -35.68 13.75 26.74
C GLN A 310 -35.66 12.87 25.51
N ALA A 311 -36.07 11.62 25.70
CA ALA A 311 -35.94 10.56 24.71
C ALA A 311 -37.11 9.56 24.80
N GLU A 312 -38.34 10.06 24.94
CA GLU A 312 -39.53 9.25 25.25
C GLU A 312 -39.76 8.09 24.26
N GLN A 313 -39.46 8.31 22.97
CA GLN A 313 -39.59 7.27 21.94
C GLN A 313 -38.54 6.13 22.05
N TYR A 314 -37.58 6.25 22.98
CA TYR A 314 -36.50 5.31 23.21
C TYR A 314 -36.52 4.73 24.64
N VAL A 315 -37.64 4.84 25.38
CA VAL A 315 -37.77 4.24 26.72
C VAL A 315 -37.46 2.74 26.68
N GLY A 316 -36.60 2.29 27.61
CA GLY A 316 -36.11 0.91 27.65
C GLY A 316 -34.84 0.64 26.85
N GLU A 317 -34.41 1.56 25.98
CA GLU A 317 -33.15 1.45 25.23
C GLU A 317 -31.93 1.88 26.07
N PRO A 318 -30.72 1.38 25.76
CA PRO A 318 -29.51 1.80 26.44
C PRO A 318 -29.11 3.23 26.07
N LEU A 319 -28.74 4.02 27.07
CA LEU A 319 -28.12 5.32 26.95
C LEU A 319 -26.68 5.23 27.45
N SER A 320 -25.71 5.51 26.57
CA SER A 320 -24.28 5.42 26.88
C SER A 320 -23.57 6.73 26.56
N ILE A 321 -22.63 7.11 27.42
CA ILE A 321 -21.81 8.32 27.26
C ILE A 321 -20.35 7.90 27.14
N TYR A 322 -19.66 8.46 26.14
CA TYR A 322 -18.25 8.17 25.85
C TYR A 322 -17.43 9.45 25.80
N SER A 323 -16.17 9.37 26.25
CA SER A 323 -15.19 10.44 26.02
C SER A 323 -14.83 10.55 24.54
N ILE A 324 -14.15 11.64 24.15
CA ILE A 324 -13.55 11.77 22.80
C ILE A 324 -12.57 10.63 22.45
N SER A 325 -11.95 10.00 23.45
CA SER A 325 -11.04 8.87 23.27
C SER A 325 -11.75 7.51 23.20
N GLY A 326 -13.08 7.49 23.20
CA GLY A 326 -13.89 6.28 23.12
C GLY A 326 -14.06 5.52 24.44
N LYS A 327 -13.59 6.06 25.57
CA LYS A 327 -13.80 5.46 26.90
C LYS A 327 -15.25 5.66 27.35
N CYS A 328 -15.92 4.59 27.77
CA CYS A 328 -17.25 4.70 28.37
C CYS A 328 -17.15 5.42 29.72
N LEU A 329 -17.86 6.54 29.84
CA LEU A 329 -17.95 7.36 31.05
C LEU A 329 -19.13 6.94 31.91
N GLN A 330 -20.29 6.70 31.28
CA GLN A 330 -21.51 6.30 31.96
C GLN A 330 -22.44 5.51 31.04
N LYS A 331 -23.22 4.59 31.63
CA LYS A 331 -24.21 3.80 30.92
C LYS A 331 -25.45 3.62 31.80
N THR A 332 -26.62 3.81 31.22
CA THR A 332 -27.93 3.64 31.88
C THR A 332 -28.97 3.17 30.85
N THR A 333 -30.21 2.99 31.29
CA THR A 333 -31.37 2.68 30.44
C THR A 333 -32.34 3.85 30.49
N ILE A 334 -32.87 4.25 29.33
CA ILE A 334 -33.78 5.39 29.22
C ILE A 334 -35.07 5.11 29.98
N GLN A 335 -35.39 6.02 30.89
CA GLN A 335 -36.64 6.03 31.66
C GLN A 335 -37.65 7.01 31.05
N PRO A 336 -38.96 6.83 31.30
CA PRO A 336 -39.97 7.82 30.95
C PRO A 336 -39.64 9.20 31.53
N GLY A 337 -39.83 10.26 30.73
CA GLY A 337 -39.52 11.62 31.12
C GLY A 337 -38.04 12.00 31.04
N ASN A 338 -37.58 12.87 31.95
CA ASN A 338 -36.23 13.43 31.90
C ASN A 338 -35.19 12.44 32.43
N ASN A 339 -34.18 12.17 31.61
CA ASN A 339 -33.03 11.35 31.98
C ASN A 339 -31.87 12.26 32.38
N ILE A 340 -31.55 12.29 33.67
CA ILE A 340 -30.54 13.19 34.24
C ILE A 340 -29.23 12.43 34.47
N ILE A 341 -28.16 12.90 33.85
CA ILE A 341 -26.80 12.39 34.05
C ILE A 341 -25.91 13.48 34.62
N SER A 342 -25.32 13.22 35.79
CA SER A 342 -24.47 14.17 36.51
C SER A 342 -22.98 13.77 36.46
N SER A 343 -22.12 14.68 36.90
CA SER A 343 -20.67 14.47 37.03
C SER A 343 -19.93 14.26 35.70
N LEU A 344 -20.45 14.83 34.62
CA LEU A 344 -19.80 14.77 33.31
C LEU A 344 -18.71 15.84 33.15
N THR A 345 -17.67 15.49 32.41
CA THR A 345 -16.52 16.37 32.17
C THR A 345 -16.89 17.61 31.36
N HIS A 346 -16.15 18.72 31.54
CA HIS A 346 -16.27 19.91 30.69
C HIS A 346 -15.54 19.78 29.34
N GLN A 347 -15.13 18.56 28.97
CA GLN A 347 -14.59 18.24 27.65
C GLN A 347 -15.68 17.67 26.75
N PRO A 348 -15.60 17.81 25.42
CA PRO A 348 -16.54 17.19 24.50
C PRO A 348 -16.73 15.70 24.76
N PHE A 349 -17.94 15.20 24.54
CA PHE A 349 -18.27 13.78 24.71
C PHE A 349 -19.33 13.34 23.71
N PHE A 350 -19.57 12.05 23.63
CA PHE A 350 -20.54 11.44 22.74
C PHE A 350 -21.68 10.79 23.53
N ILE A 351 -22.92 11.07 23.14
CA ILE A 351 -24.13 10.39 23.61
C ILE A 351 -24.52 9.35 22.57
N ARG A 352 -24.80 8.12 23.00
CA ARG A 352 -25.39 7.06 22.16
C ARG A 352 -26.67 6.55 22.80
N VAL A 353 -27.76 6.55 22.04
CA VAL A 353 -29.08 6.04 22.43
C VAL A 353 -29.43 4.84 21.57
N GLY A 354 -29.63 3.67 22.18
CA GLY A 354 -29.94 2.43 21.48
C GLY A 354 -28.93 2.15 20.36
N ASN A 355 -29.46 1.76 19.20
CA ASN A 355 -28.67 1.55 17.98
C ASN A 355 -28.70 2.76 17.02
N ASN A 356 -28.70 4.00 17.53
CA ASN A 356 -28.66 5.24 16.72
C ASN A 356 -27.24 5.82 16.61
N ALA A 357 -27.08 6.88 15.80
CA ALA A 357 -25.81 7.60 15.67
C ALA A 357 -25.43 8.27 17.00
N ALA A 358 -24.13 8.45 17.20
CA ALA A 358 -23.64 9.18 18.35
C ALA A 358 -23.81 10.70 18.14
N ILE A 359 -24.38 11.39 19.13
CA ILE A 359 -24.43 12.85 19.16
C ILE A 359 -23.20 13.36 19.89
N LYS A 360 -22.45 14.26 19.26
CA LYS A 360 -21.36 14.99 19.93
C LYS A 360 -21.95 16.15 20.73
N VAL A 361 -21.71 16.15 22.04
CA VAL A 361 -22.01 17.30 22.90
C VAL A 361 -20.75 18.15 23.04
N LEU A 362 -20.92 19.44 22.79
CA LEU A 362 -19.92 20.47 23.05
C LEU A 362 -20.36 21.21 24.32
N PRO A 363 -19.61 21.09 25.43
CA PRO A 363 -19.88 21.71 26.73
C PRO A 363 -20.13 23.21 26.72
#